data_AF-G9K499-F1
#
_entry.id   AF-G9K499-F1
#
_cell.length_a   1.000
_cell.length_b   1.000
_cell.length_c   1.000
_cell.angle_alpha   90.00
_cell.angle_beta   90.00
_cell.angle_gamma   90.00
#
_symmetry.space_group_name_H-M   'P 1'
#
loop_
_entity.id
_entity.type
_entity.pdbx_description
1 polymer ?
#
loop_
_entity_poly.entity_id
_entity_poly.type
_entity_poly.pdbx_seq_one_letter_code
_entity_poly.pdbx_strand_id
1 'polypeptide(L)'
;ERIILEIEEPASNHNGGQLLFGDDGYLYIFTGDGGMAGDPFGKFGNAQNKSALLGKVLRIDVDRNERGPLYRIPRDNPFVDDPSARPEVYALGVRNMWRCSF
;
A
#
# COMPACT_ATOMS: atom_id res chain seq x y z
N GLU A 1 13.32 16.95 4.99
CA GLU A 1 12.68 15.69 4.55
C GLU A 1 11.88 15.11 5.70
N ARG A 2 10.75 14.44 5.43
CA ARG A 2 9.91 13.76 6.43
C ARG A 2 9.44 12.43 5.86
N ILE A 3 9.62 11.35 6.63
CA ILE A 3 9.13 10.01 6.27
C ILE A 3 7.63 9.93 6.59
N ILE A 4 6.81 9.56 5.60
CA ILE A 4 5.35 9.42 5.74
C ILE A 4 4.95 7.97 5.98
N LEU A 5 5.57 7.04 5.23
CA LEU A 5 5.33 5.62 5.32
C LEU A 5 6.64 4.89 4.99
N GLU A 6 6.96 3.87 5.77
CA GLU A 6 8.09 2.98 5.55
C GLU A 6 7.56 1.54 5.47
N ILE A 7 8.00 0.80 4.47
CA ILE A 7 7.56 -0.57 4.20
C ILE A 7 8.82 -1.42 4.06
N GLU A 8 8.93 -2.46 4.88
CA GLU A 8 10.02 -3.41 4.81
C GLU A 8 9.79 -4.36 3.61
N GLU A 9 10.80 -4.48 2.74
CA GLU A 9 10.77 -5.38 1.58
C GLU A 9 11.63 -6.62 1.85
N PRO A 10 11.05 -7.83 1.83
CA PRO A 10 11.76 -9.05 2.24
C PRO A 10 12.69 -9.63 1.17
N ALA A 11 12.60 -9.16 -0.08
CA ALA A 11 13.51 -9.54 -1.17
C ALA A 11 13.86 -8.34 -2.06
N SER A 12 14.87 -8.52 -2.92
CA SER A 12 15.42 -7.47 -3.78
C SER A 12 14.61 -7.19 -5.06
N ASN A 13 13.45 -7.83 -5.23
CA ASN A 13 12.63 -7.71 -6.42
C ASN A 13 11.14 -7.59 -6.08
N HIS A 14 10.36 -7.15 -7.06
CA HIS A 14 8.94 -6.84 -6.93
C HIS A 14 8.62 -5.77 -5.88
N ASN A 15 9.27 -4.62 -6.03
CA ASN A 15 9.11 -3.49 -5.13
C ASN A 15 7.89 -2.64 -5.55
N GLY A 16 7.65 -2.56 -6.86
CA GLY A 16 6.70 -1.59 -7.43
C GLY A 16 7.23 -0.18 -7.22
N GLY A 17 6.46 0.67 -6.55
CA GLY A 17 6.89 1.98 -6.06
C GLY A 17 6.31 3.18 -6.79
N GLN A 18 5.33 2.99 -7.68
CA GLN A 18 4.67 4.14 -8.27
C GLN A 18 3.90 4.93 -7.22
N LEU A 19 4.01 6.25 -7.30
CA LEU A 19 3.18 7.21 -6.59
C LEU A 19 2.30 7.95 -7.61
N LEU A 20 1.03 8.13 -7.28
CA LEU A 20 0.08 8.83 -8.14
C LEU A 20 -0.97 9.53 -7.28
N PHE A 21 -1.26 10.79 -7.56
CA PHE A 21 -2.41 11.46 -6.98
C PHE A 21 -3.64 11.20 -7.84
N GLY A 22 -4.71 10.69 -7.23
CA GLY A 22 -6.00 10.53 -7.88
C GLY A 22 -6.71 11.85 -8.09
N ASP A 23 -7.71 11.84 -8.98
CA ASP A 23 -8.63 12.98 -9.15
C ASP A 23 -9.45 13.28 -7.87
N ASP A 24 -9.47 12.33 -6.94
CA ASP A 24 -10.04 12.46 -5.59
C ASP A 24 -9.10 13.14 -4.58
N GLY A 25 -7.87 13.48 -4.97
CA GLY A 25 -6.88 14.19 -4.16
C GLY A 25 -6.05 13.31 -3.22
N TYR A 26 -6.27 11.99 -3.21
CA TYR A 26 -5.49 11.10 -2.34
C TYR A 26 -4.23 10.58 -3.01
N LEU A 27 -3.23 10.23 -2.19
CA LEU A 27 -2.01 9.60 -2.67
C LEU A 27 -2.23 8.09 -2.78
N TYR A 28 -2.07 7.58 -4.00
CA TYR A 28 -2.02 6.15 -4.30
C TYR A 28 -0.57 5.69 -4.34
N ILE A 29 -0.28 4.60 -3.61
CA ILE A 29 1.04 3.98 -3.52
C ILE A 29 0.92 2.53 -4.02
N PHE A 30 1.64 2.21 -5.08
CA PHE A 30 1.58 0.90 -5.72
C PHE A 30 2.76 0.06 -5.24
N THR A 31 2.51 -0.93 -4.38
CA THR A 31 3.54 -1.79 -3.81
C THR A 31 3.53 -3.16 -4.49
N GLY A 32 4.71 -3.72 -4.76
CA GLY A 32 4.82 -5.12 -5.16
C GLY A 32 4.79 -6.06 -3.96
N ASP A 33 4.69 -7.37 -4.22
CA ASP A 33 4.53 -8.42 -3.20
C ASP A 33 5.79 -8.70 -2.38
N GLY A 34 6.90 -8.01 -2.67
CA GLY A 34 8.17 -8.24 -1.97
C GLY A 34 8.97 -9.42 -2.52
N GLY A 35 8.58 -9.99 -3.66
CA GLY A 35 9.48 -10.79 -4.49
C GLY A 35 9.38 -12.29 -4.32
N MET A 36 10.44 -12.97 -4.81
CA MET A 36 10.57 -14.42 -4.86
C MET A 36 9.50 -15.15 -5.71
N ALA A 37 9.73 -16.45 -5.95
CA ALA A 37 8.78 -17.30 -6.66
C ALA A 37 7.68 -17.76 -5.70
N GLY A 38 6.41 -17.58 -6.11
CA GLY A 38 5.26 -18.08 -5.37
C GLY A 38 4.83 -17.24 -4.17
N ASP A 39 5.34 -16.00 -4.02
CA ASP A 39 5.03 -15.10 -2.89
C ASP A 39 5.08 -15.84 -1.53
N PRO A 40 6.28 -16.30 -1.11
CA PRO A 40 6.43 -17.28 -0.03
C PRO A 40 6.22 -16.69 1.37
N PHE A 41 5.85 -15.40 1.47
CA PHE A 41 5.83 -14.67 2.72
C PHE A 41 4.50 -14.84 3.45
N GLY A 42 4.49 -15.74 4.44
CA GLY A 42 3.30 -16.08 5.23
C GLY A 42 2.45 -17.17 4.59
N LYS A 43 1.27 -17.43 5.18
CA LYS A 43 0.40 -18.56 4.77
C LYS A 43 -0.19 -18.42 3.36
N PHE A 44 -0.41 -17.18 2.91
CA PHE A 44 -1.10 -16.87 1.65
C PHE A 44 -0.27 -15.94 0.74
N GLY A 45 1.00 -15.69 1.08
CA GLY A 45 1.79 -14.63 0.48
C GLY A 45 1.38 -13.23 0.92
N ASN A 46 2.25 -12.26 0.67
CA ASN A 46 1.99 -10.85 0.95
C ASN A 46 0.82 -10.31 0.12
N ALA A 47 0.69 -10.69 -1.14
CA ALA A 47 -0.30 -10.14 -2.06
C ALA A 47 -1.74 -10.34 -1.55
N GLN A 48 -2.06 -11.53 -1.03
CA GLN A 48 -3.38 -11.86 -0.46
C GLN A 48 -3.51 -11.53 1.03
N ASN A 49 -2.40 -11.33 1.73
CA ASN A 49 -2.43 -10.94 3.14
C ASN A 49 -2.89 -9.49 3.32
N LYS A 50 -4.11 -9.29 3.82
CA LYS A 50 -4.68 -7.96 4.08
C LYS A 50 -3.97 -7.19 5.20
N SER A 51 -3.25 -7.88 6.09
CA SER A 51 -2.50 -7.24 7.17
C SER A 51 -1.12 -6.72 6.74
N ALA A 52 -0.70 -7.03 5.50
CA ALA A 52 0.53 -6.53 4.89
C ALA A 52 0.26 -5.30 4.01
N LEU A 53 1.30 -4.46 3.83
CA LEU A 53 1.28 -3.34 2.90
C LEU A 53 1.90 -3.69 1.53
N LEU A 54 2.47 -4.88 1.37
CA LEU A 54 3.07 -5.39 0.14
C LEU A 54 2.03 -6.09 -0.75
N GLY A 55 2.19 -5.94 -2.06
CA GLY A 55 1.28 -6.47 -3.07
C GLY A 55 -0.08 -5.78 -3.00
N LYS A 56 -0.07 -4.45 -2.85
CA LYS A 56 -1.24 -3.60 -2.62
C LYS A 56 -1.25 -2.38 -3.52
N VAL A 57 -2.45 -1.84 -3.73
CA VAL A 57 -2.63 -0.41 -3.94
C VAL A 57 -3.02 0.17 -2.59
N LEU A 58 -2.20 1.06 -2.05
CA LEU A 58 -2.50 1.81 -0.83
C LEU A 58 -3.08 3.16 -1.22
N ARG A 59 -4.00 3.69 -0.41
CA ARG A 59 -4.58 5.03 -0.59
C ARG A 59 -4.60 5.76 0.75
N ILE A 60 -3.88 6.88 0.81
CA ILE A 60 -3.71 7.68 2.03
C ILE A 60 -3.94 9.17 1.77
N ASP A 61 -4.32 9.88 2.81
CA ASP A 61 -4.49 11.33 2.83
C ASP A 61 -3.25 12.01 3.44
N VAL A 62 -2.54 12.77 2.60
CA VAL A 62 -1.27 13.43 2.96
C VAL A 62 -1.43 14.94 3.23
N ASP A 63 -2.66 15.47 3.19
CA ASP A 63 -2.91 16.91 3.30
C ASP A 63 -3.08 17.39 4.74
N ARG A 64 -2.55 18.57 5.10
CA ARG A 64 -2.70 19.20 6.43
C ARG A 64 -2.15 18.34 7.58
N ASN A 65 -0.97 17.76 7.37
CA ASN A 65 -0.35 16.80 8.28
C ASN A 65 0.80 17.39 9.11
N GLU A 66 0.98 18.72 9.09
CA GLU A 66 2.18 19.40 9.62
C GLU A 66 2.36 19.21 11.13
N ARG A 67 1.25 19.09 11.87
CA ARG A 67 1.23 18.92 13.34
C ARG A 67 0.41 17.70 13.80
N GLY A 68 0.08 16.80 12.87
CA GLY A 68 -0.80 15.65 13.10
C GLY A 68 -0.14 14.31 12.76
N PRO A 69 -0.93 13.24 12.61
CA PRO A 69 -0.41 11.96 12.12
C PRO A 69 0.27 12.15 10.76
N LEU A 70 1.24 11.29 10.44
CA LEU A 70 2.01 11.36 9.18
C LEU A 70 1.09 11.38 7.95
N TYR A 71 0.00 10.63 8.01
CA TYR A 71 -1.09 10.57 7.04
C TYR A 71 -2.39 10.22 7.75
N ARG A 72 -3.52 10.38 7.05
CA ARG A 72 -4.83 9.90 7.47
C ARG A 72 -5.34 8.82 6.52
N ILE A 73 -6.31 8.05 7.00
CA ILE A 73 -7.02 7.05 6.19
C ILE A 73 -8.28 7.70 5.62
N PRO A 74 -8.48 7.68 4.28
CA PRO A 74 -9.75 8.03 3.68
C PRO A 74 -10.88 7.16 4.23
N ARG A 75 -11.98 7.77 4.66
CA ARG A 75 -13.10 7.06 5.32
C ARG A 75 -13.82 6.07 4.42
N ASP A 76 -13.67 6.22 3.12
CA ASP A 76 -14.22 5.39 2.05
C ASP A 76 -13.24 4.31 1.57
N ASN A 77 -12.09 4.12 2.23
CA ASN A 77 -11.24 2.96 1.95
C ASN A 77 -12.00 1.65 2.25
N PRO A 78 -11.89 0.63 1.37
CA PRO A 78 -12.77 -0.54 1.41
C PRO A 78 -12.57 -1.46 2.63
N PHE A 79 -11.45 -1.31 3.35
CA PHE A 79 -11.10 -2.15 4.50
C PHE A 79 -11.02 -1.39 5.83
N VAL A 80 -11.53 -0.15 5.89
CA VAL A 80 -11.44 0.69 7.10
C VAL A 80 -12.10 0.05 8.34
N ASP A 81 -13.16 -0.73 8.14
CA ASP A 81 -13.91 -1.41 9.20
C ASP A 81 -13.50 -2.89 9.40
N ASP A 82 -12.51 -3.39 8.64
CA ASP A 82 -12.00 -4.76 8.77
C ASP A 82 -10.80 -4.77 9.74
N PRO A 83 -10.96 -5.23 11.00
CA PRO A 83 -9.89 -5.21 12.00
C PRO A 83 -8.73 -6.15 11.65
N SER A 84 -8.89 -7.05 10.66
CA SER A 84 -7.84 -7.94 10.17
C SER A 84 -7.03 -7.34 9.02
N ALA A 85 -7.44 -6.18 8.52
CA ALA A 85 -6.83 -5.52 7.38
C ALA A 85 -6.07 -4.25 7.78
N ARG A 86 -5.09 -3.89 6.97
CA ARG A 86 -4.48 -2.57 7.03
C ARG A 86 -5.43 -1.56 6.40
N PRO A 87 -5.83 -0.49 7.11
CA PRO A 87 -6.80 0.47 6.61
C PRO A 87 -6.28 1.29 5.42
N GLU A 88 -4.97 1.29 5.19
CA GLU A 88 -4.34 1.89 4.00
C GLU A 88 -4.69 1.15 2.70
N VAL A 89 -5.07 -0.14 2.78
CA VAL A 89 -5.31 -0.97 1.60
C VAL A 89 -6.55 -0.48 0.86
N TYR A 90 -6.36 -0.16 -0.43
CA TYR A 90 -7.44 0.13 -1.37
C TYR A 90 -7.73 -1.08 -2.27
N ALA A 91 -6.66 -1.75 -2.74
CA ALA A 91 -6.76 -3.01 -3.47
C ALA A 91 -5.60 -3.94 -3.12
N LEU A 92 -5.76 -5.24 -3.36
CA LEU A 92 -4.77 -6.26 -3.04
C LEU A 92 -4.65 -7.31 -4.16
N GLY A 93 -3.64 -8.18 -4.07
CA GLY A 93 -3.49 -9.33 -4.97
C GLY A 93 -2.58 -9.10 -6.17
N VAL A 94 -1.69 -8.11 -6.07
CA VAL A 94 -0.82 -7.67 -7.16
C VAL A 94 0.63 -8.07 -6.90
N ARG A 95 1.35 -8.42 -7.97
CA ARG A 95 2.71 -8.97 -7.89
C ARG A 95 3.78 -7.89 -7.98
N ASN A 96 3.86 -7.17 -9.09
CA ASN A 96 4.95 -6.23 -9.34
C ASN A 96 4.49 -5.03 -10.20
N MET A 97 3.81 -4.06 -9.58
CA MET A 97 3.20 -2.93 -10.28
C MET A 97 4.20 -1.77 -10.45
N TRP A 98 4.71 -1.60 -11.67
CA TRP A 98 5.69 -0.54 -11.99
C TRP A 98 5.07 0.74 -12.55
N ARG A 99 3.97 0.62 -13.30
CA ARG A 99 3.30 1.75 -13.94
C ARG A 99 1.82 1.49 -14.12
N CYS A 100 1.04 2.48 -13.74
CA CYS A 100 -0.41 2.57 -13.72
C CYS A 100 -0.78 3.98 -14.20
N SER A 101 -1.97 4.12 -14.75
CA SER A 101 -2.55 5.39 -15.19
C SER A 101 -4.03 5.39 -14.89
N PHE A 102 -4.61 6.59 -14.79
CA PHE A 102 -6.06 6.78 -14.87
C PHE A 102 -6.52 6.76 -16.33
#